data_AF-A0AAX2H6S1-F1
#
_entry.id   AF-A0AAX2H6S1-F1
#
_cell.length_a   1.000
_cell.length_b   1.000
_cell.length_c   1.000
_cell.angle_alpha   90.00
_cell.angle_beta   90.00
_cell.angle_gamma   90.00
#
_symmetry.space_group_name_H-M   'P 1'
#
loop_
_entity.id
_entity.type
_entity.pdbx_description
1 polymer ?
#
loop_
_entity_poly.entity_id
_entity_poly.type
_entity_poly.pdbx_seq_one_letter_code
_entity_poly.pdbx_strand_id
1 'polypeptide(L)'
;MTFLLKFEQAGEANVVNVTGIEDALAFVTHADRPLDNPTLHYVPRQTYCTLLPGLSVDCVAQELDSQWEWAADDPLRINPTLKPKYQGCP
;
A
#
# COMPACT_ATOMS: atom_id res chain seq x y z
N MET A 1 1.90 -2.55 4.83
CA MET A 1 0.45 -2.48 4.51
C MET A 1 0.01 -1.04 4.75
N THR A 2 -0.92 -0.50 3.96
CA THR A 2 -1.41 0.87 4.17
C THR A 2 -2.92 0.79 4.45
N PHE A 3 -3.37 1.39 5.54
CA PHE A 3 -4.78 1.51 5.86
C PHE A 3 -5.19 2.99 5.77
N LEU A 4 -6.41 3.23 5.32
CA LEU A 4 -7.02 4.56 5.32
C LEU A 4 -8.18 4.57 6.30
N LEU A 5 -8.11 5.41 7.32
CA LEU A 5 -9.25 5.72 8.17
C LEU A 5 -10.03 6.86 7.53
N LYS A 6 -11.28 6.62 7.15
CA LYS A 6 -12.20 7.63 6.65
C LYS A 6 -13.26 7.92 7.70
N PHE A 7 -13.60 9.19 7.88
CA PHE A 7 -14.62 9.61 8.84
C PHE A 7 -15.16 10.99 8.45
N GLU A 8 -16.28 11.36 9.02
CA GLU A 8 -16.80 12.73 8.96
C GLU A 8 -16.52 13.43 10.28
N GLN A 9 -16.18 14.72 10.23
CA GLN A 9 -16.00 15.54 11.42
C GLN A 9 -16.52 16.94 11.12
N ALA A 10 -17.48 17.41 11.92
CA ALA A 10 -18.15 18.70 11.72
C ALA A 10 -18.77 18.88 10.32
N GLY A 11 -19.26 17.79 9.70
CA GLY A 11 -19.84 17.78 8.36
C GLY A 11 -18.82 17.73 7.22
N GLU A 12 -17.52 17.60 7.53
CA GLU A 12 -16.46 17.47 6.53
C GLU A 12 -15.92 16.04 6.47
N ALA A 13 -15.78 15.52 5.24
CA ALA A 13 -15.17 14.22 5.00
C ALA A 13 -13.66 14.30 5.16
N ASN A 14 -13.11 13.42 6.01
CA ASN A 14 -11.70 13.36 6.35
C ASN A 14 -11.13 11.97 6.04
N VAL A 15 -9.84 11.94 5.68
CA VAL A 15 -9.10 10.71 5.37
C VAL A 15 -7.70 10.80 5.95
N VAL A 16 -7.31 9.79 6.74
CA VAL A 16 -5.99 9.71 7.37
C VAL A 16 -5.34 8.37 7.08
N ASN A 17 -4.03 8.36 6.81
CA ASN A 17 -3.24 7.14 6.72
C ASN A 17 -2.97 6.60 8.11
N VAL A 18 -3.26 5.31 8.33
CA VAL A 18 -2.95 4.60 9.57
C VAL A 18 -2.19 3.32 9.25
N THR A 19 -1.38 2.89 10.21
CA THR A 19 -0.47 1.74 10.06
C THR A 19 -1.20 0.39 10.23
N GLY A 20 -2.33 0.38 10.93
CA GLY A 20 -3.12 -0.81 11.23
C GLY A 20 -4.41 -0.51 12.00
N ILE A 21 -5.08 -1.57 12.43
CA ILE A 21 -6.34 -1.47 13.21
C ILE A 21 -6.09 -0.81 14.58
N GLU A 22 -4.97 -1.13 15.24
CA GLU A 22 -4.62 -0.59 16.56
C GLU A 22 -4.43 0.92 16.53
N ASP A 23 -3.74 1.41 15.50
CA ASP A 23 -3.51 2.84 15.24
C ASP A 23 -4.83 3.57 14.89
N ALA A 24 -5.70 2.94 14.10
CA ALA A 24 -7.04 3.45 13.83
C ALA A 24 -7.89 3.56 15.11
N LEU A 25 -7.85 2.55 15.98
CA LEU A 25 -8.57 2.55 17.26
C LEU A 25 -8.03 3.61 18.21
N ALA A 26 -6.70 3.77 18.28
CA ALA A 26 -6.06 4.81 19.06
C ALA A 26 -6.50 6.20 18.57
N PHE A 27 -6.53 6.43 17.26
CA PHE A 27 -6.99 7.69 16.66
C PHE A 27 -8.44 8.01 17.05
N VAL A 28 -9.36 7.05 16.91
CA VAL A 28 -10.77 7.24 17.25
C VAL A 28 -10.96 7.50 18.75
N THR A 29 -10.21 6.80 19.60
CA THR A 29 -10.33 6.89 21.07
C THR A 29 -9.81 8.22 21.62
N HIS A 30 -8.74 8.77 21.02
CA HIS A 30 -8.11 10.01 21.47
C HIS A 30 -8.56 11.24 20.66
N ALA A 31 -9.60 11.12 19.85
CA ALA A 31 -10.10 12.23 19.06
C ALA A 31 -10.75 13.30 19.97
N ASP A 32 -10.26 14.54 19.88
CA ASP A 32 -10.79 15.67 20.65
C ASP A 32 -12.22 16.07 20.24
N ARG A 33 -12.69 15.59 19.10
CA ARG A 33 -14.03 15.84 18.55
C ARG A 33 -14.63 14.54 18.04
N PRO A 34 -15.97 14.40 18.11
CA PRO A 34 -16.66 13.21 17.62
C PRO A 34 -16.33 12.97 16.13
N LEU A 35 -16.05 11.72 15.82
CA LEU A 35 -15.84 11.22 14.46
C LEU A 35 -17.09 10.46 14.05
N ASP A 36 -17.76 10.92 13.01
CA ASP A 36 -18.93 10.28 12.47
C ASP A 36 -18.51 9.20 11.45
N ASN A 37 -19.12 8.03 11.54
CA ASN A 37 -18.93 6.89 10.64
C ASN A 37 -17.45 6.48 10.37
N PRO A 38 -16.59 6.32 11.41
CA PRO A 38 -15.20 5.93 11.21
C PRO A 38 -15.12 4.56 10.54
N THR A 39 -14.55 4.52 9.33
CA THR A 39 -14.44 3.33 8.49
C THR A 39 -13.00 3.11 8.10
N LEU A 40 -12.48 1.92 8.43
CA LEU A 40 -11.12 1.52 8.09
C LEU A 40 -11.11 0.79 6.74
N HIS A 41 -10.37 1.34 5.78
CA HIS A 41 -10.14 0.72 4.48
C HIS A 41 -8.74 0.15 4.38
N TYR A 42 -8.64 -1.10 3.97
CA TYR A 42 -7.37 -1.66 3.54
C TYR A 42 -7.04 -1.17 2.13
N VAL A 43 -5.88 -0.54 1.95
CA VAL A 43 -5.36 -0.15 0.63
C VAL A 43 -4.15 -1.01 0.31
N PRO A 44 -4.27 -1.99 -0.60
CA PRO A 44 -3.11 -2.71 -1.07
C PRO A 44 -2.14 -1.72 -1.73
N ARG A 45 -0.86 -1.75 -1.31
CA ARG A 45 0.18 -0.99 -2.00
C ARG A 45 0.27 -1.55 -3.42
N GLN A 46 -0.09 -0.73 -4.40
CA GLN A 46 0.09 -1.07 -5.80
C GLN A 46 1.49 -0.61 -6.21
N THR A 47 2.30 -1.55 -6.66
CA THR A 47 3.59 -1.24 -7.29
C THR A 47 3.33 -1.05 -8.77
N TYR A 48 3.66 0.13 -9.29
CA TYR A 48 3.50 0.47 -10.70
C TYR A 48 4.85 0.34 -11.42
N CYS A 49 4.80 -0.13 -12.65
CA CYS A 49 5.98 -0.25 -13.51
C CYS A 49 5.76 0.58 -14.77
N THR A 50 6.67 1.51 -15.05
CA THR A 50 6.62 2.31 -16.27
C THR A 50 7.14 1.48 -17.43
N LEU A 51 6.30 1.26 -18.45
CA LEU A 51 6.68 0.52 -19.66
C LEU A 51 7.18 1.48 -20.74
N LEU A 52 8.27 1.11 -21.42
CA LEU A 52 8.76 1.88 -22.57
C LEU A 52 7.94 1.55 -23.83
N PRO A 53 7.64 2.55 -24.69
CA PRO A 53 6.98 2.31 -25.97
C PRO A 53 7.78 1.35 -26.84
N GLY A 54 7.09 0.44 -27.54
CA GLY A 54 7.71 -0.50 -28.49
C GLY A 54 8.19 -1.83 -27.90
N LEU A 55 8.00 -2.07 -26.59
CA LEU A 55 8.24 -3.37 -25.99
C LEU A 55 7.11 -4.36 -26.31
N SER A 56 7.46 -5.62 -26.59
CA SER A 56 6.48 -6.70 -26.71
C SER A 56 5.94 -7.09 -25.34
N VAL A 57 4.75 -7.70 -25.31
CA VAL A 57 4.12 -8.21 -24.08
C VAL A 57 5.04 -9.19 -23.35
N ASP A 58 5.75 -10.06 -24.09
CA ASP A 58 6.70 -11.02 -23.51
C ASP A 58 7.89 -10.33 -22.84
N CYS A 59 8.45 -9.29 -23.47
CA CYS A 59 9.53 -8.51 -22.87
C CYS A 59 9.06 -7.77 -21.60
N VAL A 60 7.82 -7.26 -21.61
CA VAL A 60 7.23 -6.62 -20.43
C VAL A 60 7.04 -7.63 -19.31
N ALA A 61 6.50 -8.82 -19.59
CA ALA A 61 6.31 -9.87 -18.60
C ALA A 61 7.65 -10.33 -17.99
N GLN A 62 8.67 -10.55 -18.83
CA GLN A 62 10.01 -10.91 -18.36
C GLN A 62 10.65 -9.83 -17.50
N GLU A 63 10.53 -8.56 -17.88
CA GLU A 63 11.06 -7.45 -17.08
C GLU A 63 10.33 -7.39 -15.73
N LEU A 64 9.00 -7.46 -15.71
CA LEU A 64 8.20 -7.47 -14.48
C LEU A 64 8.59 -8.63 -13.55
N ASP A 65 8.72 -9.85 -14.08
CA ASP A 65 9.15 -11.02 -13.30
C ASP A 65 10.57 -10.83 -12.73
N SER A 66 11.46 -10.18 -13.50
CA SER A 66 12.84 -9.92 -13.07
C SER A 66 12.96 -8.88 -11.96
N GLN A 67 11.92 -8.07 -11.73
CA GLN A 67 11.94 -6.99 -10.73
C GLN A 67 11.78 -7.50 -9.31
N TRP A 68 11.26 -8.70 -9.16
CA TRP A 68 11.03 -9.31 -7.87
C TRP A 68 12.20 -10.21 -7.46
N GLU A 69 12.46 -10.26 -6.17
CA GLU A 69 13.37 -11.20 -5.54
C GLU A 69 12.66 -11.90 -4.40
N TRP A 70 13.12 -13.11 -4.10
CA TRP A 70 12.63 -13.89 -2.98
C TRP A 70 13.56 -13.63 -1.80
N ALA A 71 12.97 -13.28 -0.66
CA ALA A 71 13.74 -13.13 0.56
C ALA A 71 14.38 -14.49 0.93
N ALA A 72 15.61 -14.47 1.44
CA ALA A 72 16.35 -15.70 1.76
C ALA A 72 15.66 -16.52 2.87
N ASP A 73 14.83 -15.86 3.67
CA ASP A 73 14.00 -16.41 4.73
C ASP A 73 12.56 -16.77 4.28
N ASP A 74 12.23 -16.66 2.98
CA ASP A 74 10.99 -17.16 2.40
C ASP A 74 11.22 -18.46 1.58
N PRO A 75 11.30 -19.62 2.25
CA PRO A 75 11.57 -20.91 1.59
C PRO A 75 10.43 -21.34 0.65
N LEU A 76 9.23 -20.80 0.84
CA LEU A 76 8.05 -21.13 0.04
C LEU A 76 7.93 -20.26 -1.21
N ARG A 77 8.69 -19.16 -1.30
CA ARG A 77 8.65 -18.20 -2.41
C ARG A 77 7.21 -17.75 -2.70
N ILE A 78 6.53 -17.26 -1.65
CA ILE A 78 5.15 -16.78 -1.74
C ILE A 78 5.03 -15.27 -1.52
N ASN A 79 6.06 -14.65 -0.94
CA ASN A 79 6.12 -13.22 -0.66
C ASN A 79 7.27 -12.58 -1.45
N PRO A 80 7.12 -12.34 -2.76
CA PRO A 80 8.15 -11.69 -3.54
C PRO A 80 8.31 -10.23 -3.07
N THR A 81 9.55 -9.79 -2.91
CA THR A 81 9.89 -8.40 -2.59
C THR A 81 10.47 -7.72 -3.81
N LEU A 82 10.13 -6.45 -4.02
CA LEU A 82 10.69 -5.69 -5.14
C LEU A 82 12.19 -5.47 -4.91
N LYS A 83 13.05 -5.66 -5.92
CA LYS A 83 14.50 -5.43 -5.77
C LYS A 83 14.80 -3.99 -5.37
N PRO A 84 15.84 -3.72 -4.56
CA PRO A 84 16.16 -2.39 -4.04
C PRO A 84 16.29 -1.31 -5.11
N LYS A 85 16.82 -1.63 -6.30
CA LYS A 85 16.97 -0.67 -7.42
C LYS A 85 15.63 -0.11 -7.94
N TYR A 86 14.51 -0.76 -7.64
CA TYR A 86 13.16 -0.30 -7.98
C TYR A 86 12.41 0.25 -6.75
N GLN A 87 12.92 0.02 -5.54
CA GLN A 87 12.39 0.61 -4.32
C GLN A 87 12.89 2.06 -4.21
N GLY A 88 12.18 2.99 -4.86
CA GLY A 88 12.48 4.42 -4.77
C GLY A 88 13.07 5.04 -6.03
N CYS A 89 12.48 4.74 -7.21
CA CYS A 89 12.52 5.76 -8.26
C CYS A 89 11.75 6.99 -7.72
N PRO A 90 12.39 8.17 -7.60
CA PRO A 90 11.71 9.39 -7.21
C PRO A 90 10.60 9.78 -8.18
#